data_AF-A0A7W3THB2-F1
#
_entry.id   AF-A0A7W3THB2-F1
#
_cell.length_a   1.000
_cell.length_b   1.000
_cell.length_c   1.000
_cell.angle_alpha   90.00
_cell.angle_beta   90.00
_cell.angle_gamma   90.00
#
_symmetry.space_group_name_H-M   'P 1'
#
loop_
_entity.id
_entity.type
_entity.pdbx_description
1 polymer ?
#
loop_
_entity_poly.entity_id
_entity_poly.type
_entity_poly.pdbx_seq_one_letter_code
_entity_poly.pdbx_strand_id
1 'polypeptide(L)'
;MHIAVFVENRNGVDLAARLMAAPRAGDHAFSVLTADLGGRVREWIETEAAERLPDTPVRNLFEPGEAMADDAFGRELEARVTRFVEEAGIDRLVLFNDRSRRGARVCGALNRRLPVVLVQDGHLDFHYKSLTDGQRDQNWYYGASHPGAVCVWGPAMARHVTFRDPGPAPTVHVTGGLGHSDDPVLLAAARSGVHRPLGAPEQPLRTILLDQPLADQGKLNRAAHRAALTAMVETLAAHGEVIIKPHPSSAPGHLEWLNTLPGATVLPADSLLDADALRGHDLAVTFFSTTYLQTLRAGVPLVLYSPPELNIVFPTIHHPLLRNAAGIEDLSSVVQRLRLSRRFAANRHGEPIEHYLTFREDVADVVLGVVEETDAPSPAPEEPTAPAIGGEGTGQALPGPGAGDGTAPAAPRLAERALRDIELRVERPRSLAVIGMSFSYITGVAVPVLTYTQSLISGGPVDVRYFDLAAFHRPEEAAEALRGAETVLINSVAPFWRSPIANGLVEALLDTGRRVALYAHETEYVFSYEAERQPDRHREFLALLPRLKVLCVSRAQADMFRQLGVVDPIVVYNT
;
A
#
# COMPACT_ATOMS: atom_id res chain seq x y z
N MET A 1 33.85 -4.90 0.48
CA MET A 1 33.17 -5.14 1.78
C MET A 1 32.59 -6.55 1.77
N HIS A 2 32.18 -7.08 2.93
CA HIS A 2 31.44 -8.33 3.02
C HIS A 2 29.95 -8.06 3.26
N ILE A 3 29.11 -8.39 2.28
CA ILE A 3 27.67 -8.12 2.29
C ILE A 3 26.92 -9.42 2.57
N ALA A 4 26.06 -9.42 3.58
CA ALA A 4 25.11 -10.50 3.83
C ALA A 4 23.76 -10.19 3.16
N VAL A 5 23.13 -11.18 2.53
CA VAL A 5 21.79 -11.06 1.94
C VAL A 5 20.84 -12.05 2.61
N PHE A 6 19.84 -11.54 3.33
CA PHE A 6 18.83 -12.36 4.02
C PHE A 6 17.65 -12.66 3.09
N VAL A 7 17.46 -13.94 2.77
CA VAL A 7 16.42 -14.43 1.86
C VAL A 7 15.38 -15.29 2.57
N GLU A 8 14.11 -15.12 2.21
CA GLU A 8 12.99 -15.82 2.87
C GLU A 8 12.10 -16.64 1.93
N ASN A 9 12.34 -16.54 0.62
CA ASN A 9 11.60 -17.22 -0.43
C ASN A 9 12.43 -17.23 -1.73
N ARG A 10 11.91 -17.88 -2.78
CA ARG A 10 12.55 -17.98 -4.10
C ARG A 10 12.78 -16.61 -4.77
N ASN A 11 11.87 -15.67 -4.60
CA ASN A 11 12.01 -14.30 -5.13
C ASN A 11 13.22 -13.59 -4.50
N GLY A 12 13.43 -13.74 -3.18
CA GLY A 12 14.61 -13.21 -2.51
C GLY A 12 15.93 -13.76 -3.06
N VAL A 13 15.95 -15.02 -3.51
CA VAL A 13 17.13 -15.62 -4.17
C VAL A 13 17.36 -15.00 -5.55
N ASP A 14 16.31 -14.81 -6.36
CA ASP A 14 16.43 -14.11 -7.66
C ASP A 14 16.95 -12.67 -7.47
N LEU A 15 16.42 -11.94 -6.49
CA LEU A 15 16.87 -10.59 -6.18
C LEU A 15 18.32 -10.56 -5.68
N ALA A 16 18.72 -11.52 -4.83
CA ALA A 16 20.12 -11.66 -4.39
C ALA A 16 21.06 -11.91 -5.57
N ALA A 17 20.70 -12.84 -6.48
CA ALA A 17 21.49 -13.13 -7.67
C ALA A 17 21.65 -11.91 -8.58
N ARG A 18 20.59 -11.11 -8.77
CA ARG A 18 20.65 -9.86 -9.55
C ARG A 18 21.55 -8.81 -8.91
N LEU A 19 21.49 -8.66 -7.59
CA LEU A 19 22.37 -7.74 -6.86
C LEU A 19 23.83 -8.19 -6.97
N MET A 20 24.10 -9.49 -6.85
CA MET A 20 25.44 -10.07 -6.98
C MET A 20 25.97 -10.07 -8.42
N ALA A 21 25.10 -9.89 -9.41
CA ALA A 21 25.46 -9.71 -10.81
C ALA A 21 25.67 -8.23 -11.19
N ALA A 22 25.51 -7.28 -10.26
CA ALA A 22 25.76 -5.86 -10.53
C ALA A 22 27.21 -5.64 -11.00
N PRO A 23 27.49 -4.66 -11.89
CA PRO A 23 28.83 -4.39 -12.40
C PRO A 23 29.90 -4.24 -11.31
N ARG A 24 29.57 -3.60 -10.18
CA ARG A 24 30.48 -3.38 -9.05
C ARG A 24 30.45 -4.48 -7.98
N ALA A 25 29.67 -5.55 -8.17
CA ALA A 25 29.59 -6.64 -7.20
C ALA A 25 30.94 -7.35 -7.00
N GLY A 26 31.81 -7.37 -8.00
CA GLY A 26 33.16 -7.97 -7.92
C GLY A 26 34.09 -7.34 -6.88
N ASP A 27 33.78 -6.13 -6.40
CA ASP A 27 34.53 -5.44 -5.34
C ASP A 27 34.16 -5.93 -3.92
N HIS A 28 33.18 -6.84 -3.83
CA HIS A 28 32.59 -7.29 -2.57
C HIS A 28 32.57 -8.82 -2.45
N ALA A 29 32.64 -9.29 -1.21
CA ALA A 29 32.33 -10.66 -0.86
C ALA A 29 30.84 -10.75 -0.47
N PHE A 30 30.18 -11.85 -0.80
CA PHE A 30 28.77 -12.07 -0.48
C PHE A 30 28.58 -13.32 0.38
N SER A 31 27.64 -13.23 1.32
CA SER A 31 27.08 -14.38 2.03
C SER A 31 25.56 -14.34 1.90
N VAL A 32 24.93 -15.47 1.57
CA VAL A 32 23.47 -15.56 1.54
C VAL A 32 23.00 -16.42 2.70
N LEU A 33 21.98 -15.96 3.42
CA LEU A 33 21.48 -16.65 4.60
C LEU A 33 19.95 -16.66 4.66
N THR A 34 19.42 -17.67 5.34
CA THR A 34 18.00 -17.80 5.64
C THR A 34 17.79 -18.32 7.06
N ALA A 35 16.55 -18.31 7.53
CA ALA A 35 16.18 -18.84 8.84
C ALA A 35 14.88 -19.65 8.73
N ASP A 36 15.00 -20.97 8.70
CA ASP A 36 13.84 -21.86 8.67
C ASP A 36 14.03 -23.05 9.61
N LEU A 37 13.13 -23.18 10.59
CA LEU A 37 13.05 -24.33 11.48
C LEU A 37 12.43 -25.54 10.78
N GLY A 38 11.43 -25.31 9.91
CA GLY A 38 10.57 -26.35 9.35
C GLY A 38 11.15 -27.07 8.14
N GLY A 39 12.30 -26.61 7.62
CA GLY A 39 12.99 -27.17 6.46
C GLY A 39 12.36 -26.86 5.09
N ARG A 40 11.04 -26.71 4.99
CA ARG A 40 10.35 -26.51 3.71
C ARG A 40 10.71 -25.20 3.00
N VAL A 41 10.85 -24.09 3.72
CA VAL A 41 11.25 -22.81 3.11
C VAL A 41 12.71 -22.89 2.68
N ARG A 42 13.56 -23.50 3.50
CA ARG A 42 14.96 -23.80 3.16
C ARG A 42 15.06 -24.60 1.86
N GLU A 43 14.30 -25.69 1.72
CA GLU A 43 14.32 -26.54 0.52
C GLU A 43 14.02 -25.74 -0.76
N TRP A 44 13.01 -24.87 -0.71
CA TRP A 44 12.66 -23.99 -1.84
C TRP A 44 13.77 -23.00 -2.18
N ILE A 45 14.42 -22.43 -1.16
CA ILE A 45 15.52 -21.48 -1.31
C ILE A 45 16.77 -22.18 -1.86
N GLU A 46 17.12 -23.35 -1.34
CA GLU A 46 18.28 -24.13 -1.79
C GLU A 46 18.11 -24.60 -3.24
N THR A 47 16.90 -25.00 -3.62
CA THR A 47 16.58 -25.37 -5.01
C THR A 47 16.80 -24.19 -5.96
N GLU A 48 16.27 -23.01 -5.62
CA GLU A 48 16.42 -21.80 -6.44
C GLU A 48 17.90 -21.32 -6.46
N ALA A 49 18.60 -21.44 -5.32
CA ALA A 49 19.98 -21.00 -5.19
C ALA A 49 20.95 -21.91 -5.95
N ALA A 50 20.67 -23.21 -6.04
CA ALA A 50 21.47 -24.13 -6.85
C ALA A 50 21.50 -23.74 -8.34
N GLU A 51 20.42 -23.12 -8.83
CA GLU A 51 20.34 -22.63 -10.21
C GLU A 51 20.95 -21.23 -10.37
N ARG A 52 20.65 -20.30 -9.45
CA ARG A 52 20.97 -18.87 -9.61
C ARG A 52 22.25 -18.40 -8.92
N LEU A 53 22.69 -19.14 -7.91
CA LEU A 53 23.83 -18.82 -7.04
C LEU A 53 24.74 -20.05 -6.86
N PRO A 54 25.22 -20.69 -7.96
CA PRO A 54 25.94 -21.96 -7.88
C PRO A 54 27.22 -21.89 -7.02
N ASP A 55 27.85 -20.72 -6.95
CA ASP A 55 29.09 -20.48 -6.21
C ASP A 55 28.87 -19.88 -4.81
N THR A 56 27.62 -19.65 -4.39
CA THR A 56 27.30 -19.02 -3.11
C THR A 56 26.20 -19.79 -2.37
N PRO A 57 26.57 -20.75 -1.52
CA PRO A 57 25.60 -21.56 -0.81
C PRO A 57 24.78 -20.70 0.17
N VAL A 58 23.48 -20.99 0.26
CA VAL A 58 22.62 -20.35 1.24
C VAL A 58 22.76 -21.03 2.60
N ARG A 59 23.20 -20.28 3.61
CA ARG A 59 23.32 -20.79 4.98
C ARG A 59 22.00 -20.67 5.72
N ASN A 60 21.41 -21.79 6.15
CA ASN A 60 20.32 -21.76 7.13
C ASN A 60 20.89 -21.55 8.54
N LEU A 61 20.29 -20.64 9.32
CA LEU A 61 20.71 -20.38 10.71
C LEU A 61 20.24 -21.46 11.71
N PHE A 62 19.34 -22.34 11.30
CA PHE A 62 18.78 -23.40 12.14
C PHE A 62 19.05 -24.77 11.56
N GLU A 63 19.14 -25.77 12.43
CA GLU A 63 19.16 -27.15 11.99
C GLU A 63 17.73 -27.55 11.56
N PRO A 64 17.57 -28.29 10.44
CA PRO A 64 16.24 -28.70 9.98
C PRO A 64 15.54 -29.58 11.02
N GLY A 65 14.30 -29.21 11.38
CA GLY A 65 13.52 -29.95 12.37
C GLY A 65 13.96 -29.74 13.81
N GLU A 66 14.80 -28.73 14.08
CA GLU A 66 15.17 -28.34 15.44
C GLU A 66 13.92 -28.05 16.30
N ALA A 67 13.81 -28.73 17.45
CA ALA A 67 12.69 -28.57 18.35
C ALA A 67 12.79 -27.24 19.12
N MET A 68 11.92 -26.30 18.80
CA MET A 68 11.94 -24.96 19.39
C MET A 68 10.53 -24.44 19.60
N ALA A 69 10.29 -23.84 20.77
CA ALA A 69 9.03 -23.15 21.04
C ALA A 69 8.94 -21.84 20.24
N ASP A 70 7.73 -21.45 19.83
CA ASP A 70 7.50 -20.26 19.00
C ASP A 70 7.98 -18.95 19.63
N ASP A 71 7.92 -18.85 20.96
CA ASP A 71 8.37 -17.70 21.75
C ASP A 71 9.90 -17.66 21.89
N ALA A 72 10.56 -18.82 21.84
CA ALA A 72 12.02 -18.95 21.88
C ALA A 72 12.66 -18.64 20.52
N PHE A 73 11.98 -18.97 19.42
CA PHE A 73 12.50 -18.79 18.06
C PHE A 73 12.99 -17.37 17.77
N GLY A 74 12.23 -16.35 18.20
CA GLY A 74 12.62 -14.95 17.98
C GLY A 74 13.95 -14.59 18.64
N ARG A 75 14.11 -14.96 19.93
CA ARG A 75 15.34 -14.69 20.69
C ARG A 75 16.55 -15.43 20.11
N GLU A 76 16.33 -16.68 19.72
CA GLU A 76 17.41 -17.50 19.16
C GLU A 76 17.82 -17.01 17.76
N LEU A 77 16.88 -16.58 16.93
CA LEU A 77 17.17 -15.96 15.63
C LEU A 77 18.04 -14.70 15.81
N GLU A 78 17.69 -13.82 16.75
CA GLU A 78 18.46 -12.61 17.07
C GLU A 78 19.90 -12.95 17.50
N ALA A 79 20.08 -13.96 18.36
CA ALA A 79 21.39 -14.41 18.83
C ALA A 79 22.23 -15.07 17.72
N ARG A 80 21.61 -15.92 16.88
CA ARG A 80 22.30 -16.63 15.80
C ARG A 80 22.70 -15.72 14.67
N VAL A 81 21.83 -14.79 14.26
CA VAL A 81 22.15 -13.85 13.19
C VAL A 81 23.27 -12.89 13.62
N THR A 82 23.25 -12.45 14.88
CA THR A 82 24.34 -11.68 15.49
C THR A 82 25.67 -12.41 15.40
N ARG A 83 25.72 -13.64 15.90
CA ARG A 83 26.93 -14.46 15.91
C ARG A 83 27.44 -14.71 14.49
N PHE A 84 26.54 -15.01 13.54
CA PHE A 84 26.90 -15.18 12.15
C PHE A 84 27.59 -13.93 11.58
N VAL A 85 27.02 -12.75 11.82
CA VAL A 85 27.58 -11.47 11.39
C VAL A 85 28.98 -11.23 11.96
N GLU A 86 29.17 -11.50 13.26
CA GLU A 86 30.45 -11.32 13.95
C GLU A 86 31.51 -12.33 13.46
N GLU A 87 31.16 -13.61 13.33
CA GLU A 87 32.07 -14.68 12.88
C GLU A 87 32.48 -14.53 11.41
N ALA A 88 31.54 -14.14 10.55
CA ALA A 88 31.79 -13.99 9.13
C ALA A 88 32.37 -12.62 8.75
N GLY A 89 32.42 -11.66 9.68
CA GLY A 89 32.94 -10.32 9.41
C GLY A 89 32.05 -9.51 8.45
N ILE A 90 30.73 -9.59 8.63
CA ILE A 90 29.76 -8.92 7.77
C ILE A 90 29.76 -7.41 8.01
N ASP A 91 29.98 -6.63 6.95
CA ASP A 91 29.99 -5.17 6.95
C ASP A 91 28.59 -4.57 6.74
N ARG A 92 27.72 -5.24 5.97
CA ARG A 92 26.41 -4.75 5.52
C ARG A 92 25.40 -5.88 5.42
N LEU A 93 24.13 -5.58 5.65
CA LEU A 93 23.04 -6.54 5.45
C LEU A 93 21.99 -5.99 4.47
N VAL A 94 21.61 -6.80 3.50
CA VAL A 94 20.44 -6.58 2.65
C VAL A 94 19.32 -7.53 3.07
N LEU A 95 18.10 -7.03 3.18
CA LEU A 95 16.89 -7.86 3.28
C LEU A 95 15.79 -7.33 2.37
N PHE A 96 14.80 -8.18 2.11
CA PHE A 96 13.74 -7.91 1.13
C PHE A 96 12.37 -7.65 1.75
N ASN A 97 12.17 -8.00 3.02
CA ASN A 97 10.92 -7.76 3.73
C ASN A 97 11.19 -7.67 5.24
N ASP A 98 11.05 -6.48 5.82
CA ASP A 98 11.29 -6.24 7.24
C ASP A 98 10.05 -6.47 8.12
N ARG A 99 8.93 -6.91 7.54
CA ARG A 99 7.66 -7.16 8.23
C ARG A 99 7.19 -8.60 8.20
N SER A 100 7.98 -9.49 7.59
CA SER A 100 7.87 -10.91 7.87
C SER A 100 8.26 -11.19 9.34
N ARG A 101 7.81 -12.34 9.87
CA ARG A 101 8.16 -12.78 11.25
C ARG A 101 9.68 -12.82 11.47
N ARG A 102 10.47 -13.14 10.43
CA ARG A 102 11.93 -13.30 10.53
C ARG A 102 12.67 -12.03 10.17
N GLY A 103 12.28 -11.36 9.09
CA GLY A 103 12.88 -10.11 8.65
C GLY A 103 12.79 -9.00 9.70
N ALA A 104 11.66 -8.88 10.41
CA ALA A 104 11.53 -7.93 11.52
C ALA A 104 12.54 -8.20 12.65
N ARG A 105 12.80 -9.47 12.95
CA ARG A 105 13.75 -9.90 14.00
C ARG A 105 15.20 -9.69 13.57
N VAL A 106 15.51 -10.06 12.33
CA VAL A 106 16.84 -9.85 11.74
C VAL A 106 17.17 -8.35 11.67
N CYS A 107 16.24 -7.52 11.18
CA CYS A 107 16.42 -6.07 11.13
C CYS A 107 16.59 -5.48 12.53
N GLY A 108 15.72 -5.85 13.49
CA GLY A 108 15.81 -5.37 14.88
C GLY A 108 17.10 -5.79 15.60
N ALA A 109 17.63 -6.98 15.32
CA ALA A 109 18.88 -7.46 15.91
C ALA A 109 20.12 -6.71 15.41
N LEU A 110 20.10 -6.28 14.14
CA LEU A 110 21.29 -5.84 13.42
C LEU A 110 21.33 -4.34 13.11
N ASN A 111 20.18 -3.65 13.07
CA ASN A 111 20.15 -2.23 12.66
C ASN A 111 20.98 -1.30 13.56
N ARG A 112 21.25 -1.68 14.82
CA ARG A 112 22.13 -0.94 15.75
C ARG A 112 23.61 -1.29 15.61
N ARG A 113 23.95 -2.34 14.85
CA ARG A 113 25.31 -2.91 14.78
C ARG A 113 25.97 -2.67 13.44
N LEU A 114 25.20 -2.73 12.37
CA LEU A 114 25.69 -2.53 11.01
C LEU A 114 24.59 -1.91 10.14
N PRO A 115 24.96 -1.29 9.01
CA PRO A 115 23.99 -0.73 8.08
C PRO A 115 23.12 -1.83 7.46
N VAL A 116 21.82 -1.73 7.71
CA VAL A 116 20.81 -2.62 7.18
C VAL A 116 20.06 -1.88 6.06
N VAL A 117 20.10 -2.44 4.85
CA VAL A 117 19.39 -1.89 3.68
C VAL A 117 18.23 -2.80 3.31
N LEU A 118 17.05 -2.20 3.22
CA LEU A 118 15.82 -2.89 2.85
C LEU A 118 15.53 -2.64 1.37
N VAL A 119 15.49 -3.69 0.55
CA VAL A 119 15.23 -3.60 -0.90
C VAL A 119 13.84 -4.14 -1.22
N GLN A 120 12.97 -3.29 -1.75
CA GLN A 120 11.57 -3.62 -2.05
C GLN A 120 11.44 -4.83 -2.98
N ASP A 121 10.69 -5.83 -2.54
CA ASP A 121 10.43 -7.08 -3.27
C ASP A 121 8.99 -7.21 -3.81
N GLY A 122 8.12 -6.25 -3.47
CA GLY A 122 6.73 -6.26 -3.90
C GLY A 122 6.06 -4.89 -3.83
N HIS A 123 4.86 -4.76 -4.39
CA HIS A 123 4.10 -3.51 -4.36
C HIS A 123 3.71 -3.14 -2.91
N LEU A 124 3.86 -1.86 -2.53
CA LEU A 124 3.58 -1.39 -1.15
C LEU A 124 2.36 -0.48 -1.07
N ASP A 125 2.12 0.34 -2.10
CA ASP A 125 1.07 1.36 -2.11
C ASP A 125 -0.30 0.74 -2.42
N PHE A 126 -0.84 -0.02 -1.46
CA PHE A 126 -2.22 -0.50 -1.50
C PHE A 126 -3.16 0.52 -0.87
N HIS A 127 -4.38 0.58 -1.39
CA HIS A 127 -5.48 1.29 -0.76
C HIS A 127 -6.25 0.35 0.17
N TYR A 128 -7.05 0.93 1.06
CA TYR A 128 -7.86 0.18 2.02
C TYR A 128 -9.26 0.76 2.07
N LYS A 129 -10.28 -0.11 2.05
CA LYS A 129 -11.68 0.27 2.28
C LYS A 129 -11.88 0.85 3.67
N SER A 130 -11.17 0.31 4.65
CA SER A 130 -11.14 0.76 6.03
C SER A 130 -9.72 0.74 6.62
N LEU A 131 -9.34 1.82 7.30
CA LEU A 131 -8.03 1.99 7.94
C LEU A 131 -8.06 1.85 9.48
N THR A 132 -8.97 1.05 10.03
CA THR A 132 -8.99 0.73 11.47
C THR A 132 -7.80 -0.15 11.88
N ASP A 133 -7.45 -0.09 13.17
CA ASP A 133 -6.34 -0.87 13.71
C ASP A 133 -6.56 -2.38 13.50
N GLY A 134 -5.50 -3.07 13.07
CA GLY A 134 -5.52 -4.50 12.77
C GLY A 134 -6.11 -4.89 11.40
N GLN A 135 -6.54 -3.92 10.57
CA GLN A 135 -7.06 -4.18 9.21
C GLN A 135 -6.05 -3.93 8.08
N ARG A 136 -4.82 -3.50 8.42
CA ARG A 136 -3.78 -3.14 7.45
C ARG A 136 -2.96 -4.37 7.03
N ASP A 137 -2.58 -4.42 5.76
CA ASP A 137 -1.70 -5.48 5.24
C ASP A 137 -0.29 -5.34 5.81
N GLN A 138 0.48 -6.42 5.87
CA GLN A 138 1.88 -6.38 6.31
C GLN A 138 2.72 -5.38 5.50
N ASN A 139 2.44 -5.23 4.19
CA ASN A 139 3.17 -4.32 3.30
C ASN A 139 2.92 -2.85 3.66
N TRP A 140 1.83 -2.55 4.38
CA TRP A 140 1.63 -1.22 4.97
C TRP A 140 2.81 -0.82 5.84
N TYR A 141 3.35 -1.76 6.61
CA TYR A 141 4.39 -1.51 7.61
C TYR A 141 5.82 -1.64 7.05
N TYR A 142 6.00 -1.80 5.74
CA TYR A 142 7.30 -1.99 5.09
C TYR A 142 8.33 -0.88 5.36
N GLY A 143 9.39 -1.15 6.12
CA GLY A 143 10.40 -0.20 6.60
C GLY A 143 10.19 0.27 8.05
N ALA A 144 9.17 -0.24 8.75
CA ALA A 144 8.86 0.15 10.14
C ALA A 144 9.83 -0.47 11.14
N SER A 145 10.70 -1.37 10.69
CA SER A 145 11.82 -1.88 11.50
C SER A 145 13.04 -0.93 11.49
N HIS A 146 12.89 0.27 10.93
CA HIS A 146 13.91 1.33 10.86
C HIS A 146 15.26 0.83 10.30
N PRO A 147 15.31 0.30 9.06
CA PRO A 147 16.57 0.05 8.38
C PRO A 147 17.33 1.37 8.16
N GLY A 148 18.64 1.31 7.91
CA GLY A 148 19.44 2.50 7.58
C GLY A 148 18.99 3.17 6.28
N ALA A 149 18.60 2.36 5.29
CA ALA A 149 18.04 2.83 4.03
C ALA A 149 16.96 1.88 3.49
N VAL A 150 16.05 2.42 2.68
CA VAL A 150 15.02 1.67 1.95
C VAL A 150 15.11 2.00 0.46
N CYS A 151 15.34 0.97 -0.36
CA CYS A 151 15.29 1.03 -1.81
C CYS A 151 13.88 0.67 -2.29
N VAL A 152 13.19 1.62 -2.95
CA VAL A 152 11.81 1.45 -3.44
C VAL A 152 11.71 1.55 -4.96
N TRP A 153 10.66 0.96 -5.53
CA TRP A 153 10.48 0.86 -6.98
C TRP A 153 10.11 2.19 -7.65
N GLY A 154 9.45 3.10 -6.94
CA GLY A 154 8.92 4.33 -7.53
C GLY A 154 8.50 5.38 -6.50
N PRO A 155 8.14 6.59 -6.96
CA PRO A 155 7.75 7.70 -6.10
C PRO A 155 6.58 7.39 -5.15
N ALA A 156 5.60 6.58 -5.56
CA ALA A 156 4.47 6.20 -4.72
C ALA A 156 4.93 5.50 -3.44
N MET A 157 5.79 4.48 -3.60
CA MET A 157 6.31 3.70 -2.49
C MET A 157 7.27 4.49 -1.62
N ALA A 158 7.99 5.45 -2.20
CA ALA A 158 8.80 6.36 -1.39
C ALA A 158 7.93 7.15 -0.40
N ARG A 159 6.84 7.74 -0.91
CA ARG A 159 5.88 8.48 -0.10
C ARG A 159 5.21 7.59 0.96
N HIS A 160 4.82 6.37 0.57
CA HIS A 160 4.26 5.37 1.49
C HIS A 160 5.17 5.12 2.69
N VAL A 161 6.47 4.90 2.45
CA VAL A 161 7.44 4.63 3.52
C VAL A 161 7.67 5.87 4.39
N THR A 162 7.84 7.05 3.81
CA THR A 162 8.16 8.28 4.55
C THR A 162 7.01 8.79 5.41
N PHE A 163 5.76 8.54 5.03
CA PHE A 163 4.61 9.21 5.62
C PHE A 163 3.92 8.44 6.75
N ARG A 164 4.08 7.11 6.83
CA ARG A 164 3.24 6.27 7.68
C ARG A 164 3.58 6.29 9.18
N ASP A 165 4.82 6.62 9.55
CA ASP A 165 5.31 6.60 10.93
C ASP A 165 5.86 8.00 11.32
N PRO A 166 5.46 8.58 12.46
CA PRO A 166 5.96 9.88 12.92
C PRO A 166 7.38 9.82 13.51
N GLY A 167 8.00 8.63 13.55
CA GLY A 167 9.37 8.42 14.06
C GLY A 167 10.46 8.84 13.06
N PRO A 168 11.75 8.65 13.40
CA PRO A 168 12.84 8.87 12.46
C PRO A 168 12.66 7.93 11.27
N ALA A 169 12.29 8.53 10.13
CA ALA A 169 12.09 7.81 8.88
C ALA A 169 13.44 7.30 8.35
N PRO A 170 13.50 6.08 7.81
CA PRO A 170 14.71 5.61 7.13
C PRO A 170 14.98 6.48 5.90
N THR A 171 16.24 6.53 5.45
CA THR A 171 16.56 7.21 4.18
C THR A 171 15.94 6.42 3.04
N VAL A 172 15.11 7.06 2.21
CA VAL A 172 14.37 6.39 1.14
C VAL A 172 14.97 6.74 -0.22
N HIS A 173 15.32 5.72 -1.00
CA HIS A 173 15.89 5.84 -2.33
C HIS A 173 14.95 5.24 -3.38
N VAL A 174 14.53 6.06 -4.36
CA VAL A 174 13.82 5.57 -5.54
C VAL A 174 14.84 4.94 -6.49
N THR A 175 14.99 3.62 -6.37
CA THR A 175 16.00 2.86 -7.12
C THR A 175 15.41 2.15 -8.32
N GLY A 176 14.09 1.95 -8.38
CA GLY A 176 13.47 1.04 -9.34
C GLY A 176 13.32 -0.37 -8.77
N GLY A 177 12.46 -1.19 -9.36
CA GLY A 177 12.32 -2.59 -8.99
C GLY A 177 13.45 -3.42 -9.55
N LEU A 178 14.28 -4.01 -8.68
CA LEU A 178 15.36 -4.89 -9.10
C LEU A 178 14.79 -6.09 -9.89
N GLY A 179 15.27 -6.27 -11.13
CA GLY A 179 14.74 -7.29 -12.05
C GLY A 179 13.41 -6.94 -12.74
N HIS A 180 12.93 -5.71 -12.58
CA HIS A 180 11.71 -5.21 -13.20
C HIS A 180 11.94 -3.88 -13.92
N SER A 181 12.50 -2.90 -13.24
CA SER A 181 12.74 -1.56 -13.77
C SER A 181 13.87 -1.50 -14.79
N ASP A 182 14.76 -2.48 -14.77
CA ASP A 182 15.87 -2.73 -15.71
C ASP A 182 15.48 -3.63 -16.87
N ASP A 183 14.22 -4.04 -16.96
CA ASP A 183 13.74 -4.91 -18.02
C ASP A 183 13.27 -4.09 -19.24
N PRO A 184 14.00 -4.15 -20.38
CA PRO A 184 13.64 -3.40 -21.58
C PRO A 184 12.30 -3.86 -22.19
N VAL A 185 11.93 -5.13 -22.02
CA VAL A 185 10.63 -5.66 -22.50
C VAL A 185 9.50 -5.07 -21.69
N LEU A 186 9.64 -5.04 -20.36
CA LEU A 186 8.65 -4.41 -19.50
C LEU A 186 8.55 -2.90 -19.74
N LEU A 187 9.67 -2.21 -19.94
CA LEU A 187 9.70 -0.79 -20.31
C LEU A 187 8.93 -0.52 -21.60
N ALA A 188 9.20 -1.30 -22.65
CA ALA A 188 8.49 -1.19 -23.92
C ALA A 188 6.99 -1.48 -23.77
N ALA A 189 6.62 -2.49 -22.97
CA ALA A 189 5.23 -2.82 -22.69
C ALA A 189 4.50 -1.70 -21.93
N ALA A 190 5.13 -1.16 -20.88
CA ALA A 190 4.59 -0.09 -20.04
C ALA A 190 4.32 1.20 -20.83
N ARG A 191 5.13 1.48 -21.86
CA ARG A 191 5.01 2.68 -22.70
C ARG A 191 4.12 2.50 -23.93
N SER A 192 4.12 1.32 -24.54
CA SER A 192 3.38 1.08 -25.79
C SER A 192 1.88 0.97 -25.56
N GLY A 193 1.45 0.35 -24.46
CA GLY A 193 0.03 0.12 -24.18
C GLY A 193 -0.68 -0.74 -25.24
N VAL A 194 0.06 -1.38 -26.13
CA VAL A 194 -0.48 -2.19 -27.23
C VAL A 194 -0.81 -3.57 -26.68
N HIS A 195 -2.10 -3.87 -26.48
CA HIS A 195 -2.53 -5.27 -26.34
C HIS A 195 -2.54 -5.98 -27.68
N ARG A 196 -2.33 -7.29 -27.64
CA ARG A 196 -2.55 -8.18 -28.79
C ARG A 196 -3.98 -8.01 -29.31
N PRO A 197 -4.20 -7.97 -30.63
CA PRO A 197 -5.54 -8.10 -31.17
C PRO A 197 -6.16 -9.41 -30.71
N LEU A 198 -7.36 -9.32 -30.12
CA LEU A 198 -8.13 -10.49 -29.73
C LEU A 198 -8.72 -11.16 -30.97
N GLY A 199 -9.01 -12.45 -30.84
CA GLY A 199 -9.67 -13.24 -31.87
C GLY A 199 -11.08 -12.72 -32.22
N ALA A 200 -11.70 -13.33 -33.23
CA ALA A 200 -12.99 -12.88 -33.74
C ALA A 200 -14.12 -12.99 -32.68
N PRO A 201 -15.16 -12.12 -32.69
CA PRO A 201 -16.25 -12.04 -31.69
C PRO A 201 -16.95 -13.34 -31.29
N GLU A 202 -16.83 -14.41 -32.08
CA GLU A 202 -17.37 -15.73 -31.88
C GLU A 202 -16.48 -16.66 -31.02
N GLN A 203 -15.15 -16.45 -31.01
CA GLN A 203 -14.20 -17.32 -30.32
C GLN A 203 -14.26 -17.20 -28.79
N PRO A 204 -14.35 -18.30 -28.01
CA PRO A 204 -14.35 -18.23 -26.54
C PRO A 204 -13.12 -17.46 -26.03
N LEU A 205 -13.29 -16.64 -24.98
CA LEU A 205 -12.16 -15.98 -24.34
C LEU A 205 -11.33 -17.02 -23.59
N ARG A 206 -10.01 -16.93 -23.67
CA ARG A 206 -9.10 -17.74 -22.86
C ARG A 206 -8.61 -16.92 -21.69
N THR A 207 -9.17 -17.16 -20.51
CA THR A 207 -8.90 -16.36 -19.31
C THR A 207 -8.03 -17.13 -18.32
N ILE A 208 -7.01 -16.47 -17.78
CA ILE A 208 -6.21 -17.00 -16.67
C ILE A 208 -6.52 -16.25 -15.37
N LEU A 209 -6.91 -16.99 -14.35
CA LEU A 209 -7.07 -16.51 -12.99
C LEU A 209 -5.79 -16.81 -12.21
N LEU A 210 -5.09 -15.75 -11.82
CA LEU A 210 -3.87 -15.79 -11.02
C LEU A 210 -4.28 -15.72 -9.54
N ASP A 211 -4.49 -16.90 -8.96
CA ASP A 211 -4.96 -17.04 -7.58
C ASP A 211 -3.93 -16.46 -6.59
N GLN A 212 -4.43 -16.05 -5.43
CA GLN A 212 -3.64 -15.62 -4.28
C GLN A 212 -4.14 -16.36 -3.04
N PRO A 213 -3.26 -16.76 -2.11
CA PRO A 213 -3.66 -17.58 -0.98
C PRO A 213 -4.25 -16.69 0.13
N LEU A 214 -5.29 -15.91 -0.19
CA LEU A 214 -5.85 -14.87 0.68
C LEU A 214 -6.34 -15.41 2.01
N ALA A 215 -6.93 -16.61 2.00
CA ALA A 215 -7.38 -17.29 3.22
C ALA A 215 -6.20 -17.78 4.09
N ASP A 216 -5.15 -18.32 3.47
CA ASP A 216 -3.97 -18.82 4.18
C ASP A 216 -3.15 -17.66 4.77
N GLN A 217 -3.22 -16.48 4.13
CA GLN A 217 -2.59 -15.24 4.60
C GLN A 217 -3.48 -14.44 5.57
N GLY A 218 -4.68 -14.93 5.91
CA GLY A 218 -5.61 -14.24 6.81
C GLY A 218 -6.22 -12.94 6.27
N LYS A 219 -6.09 -12.67 4.97
CA LYS A 219 -6.61 -11.47 4.29
C LYS A 219 -8.11 -11.55 3.99
N LEU A 220 -8.61 -12.78 3.88
CA LEU A 220 -10.04 -13.10 3.80
C LEU A 220 -10.33 -14.32 4.67
N ASN A 221 -11.57 -14.42 5.15
CA ASN A 221 -12.02 -15.69 5.72
C ASN A 221 -12.12 -16.76 4.59
N ARG A 222 -11.90 -18.03 4.92
CA ARG A 222 -11.87 -19.13 3.94
C ARG A 222 -13.16 -19.24 3.12
N ALA A 223 -14.32 -19.06 3.76
CA ALA A 223 -15.61 -19.19 3.10
C ALA A 223 -15.83 -18.07 2.06
N ALA A 224 -15.52 -16.83 2.41
CA ALA A 224 -15.59 -15.66 1.53
C ALA A 224 -14.57 -15.76 0.39
N HIS A 225 -13.34 -16.20 0.68
CA HIS A 225 -12.35 -16.44 -0.38
C HIS A 225 -12.84 -17.45 -1.41
N ARG A 226 -13.38 -18.58 -0.94
CA ARG A 226 -13.93 -19.63 -1.80
C ARG A 226 -15.16 -19.14 -2.58
N ALA A 227 -16.06 -18.41 -1.94
CA ALA A 227 -17.24 -17.83 -2.58
C ALA A 227 -16.86 -16.84 -3.70
N ALA A 228 -15.88 -15.96 -3.45
CA ALA A 228 -15.36 -15.04 -4.45
C ALA A 228 -14.73 -15.77 -5.65
N LEU A 229 -13.91 -16.80 -5.39
CA LEU A 229 -13.31 -17.63 -6.44
C LEU A 229 -14.37 -18.39 -7.26
N THR A 230 -15.37 -18.99 -6.61
CA THR A 230 -16.50 -19.65 -7.30
C THR A 230 -17.24 -18.67 -8.19
N ALA A 231 -17.63 -17.50 -7.67
CA ALA A 231 -18.36 -16.49 -8.44
C ALA A 231 -17.54 -15.97 -9.65
N MET A 232 -16.23 -15.76 -9.47
CA MET A 232 -15.33 -15.40 -10.57
C MET A 232 -15.27 -16.50 -11.64
N VAL A 233 -15.06 -17.76 -11.25
CA VAL A 233 -14.99 -18.87 -12.20
C VAL A 233 -16.30 -19.01 -12.98
N GLU A 234 -17.44 -18.98 -12.31
CA GLU A 234 -18.76 -19.03 -12.95
C GLU A 234 -18.95 -17.88 -13.96
N THR A 235 -18.61 -16.65 -13.55
CA THR A 235 -18.72 -15.46 -14.40
C THR A 235 -17.80 -15.54 -15.62
N LEU A 236 -16.56 -15.99 -15.44
CA LEU A 236 -15.58 -16.09 -16.52
C LEU A 236 -15.91 -17.26 -17.48
N ALA A 237 -16.34 -18.40 -16.95
CA ALA A 237 -16.69 -19.58 -17.71
C ALA A 237 -17.91 -19.36 -18.62
N ALA A 238 -18.80 -18.42 -18.28
CA ALA A 238 -19.89 -17.99 -19.16
C ALA A 238 -19.41 -17.33 -20.46
N HIS A 239 -18.13 -16.93 -20.54
CA HIS A 239 -17.55 -16.23 -21.70
C HIS A 239 -16.40 -16.97 -22.38
N GLY A 240 -15.95 -18.10 -21.84
CA GLY A 240 -14.94 -18.95 -22.47
C GLY A 240 -14.23 -19.91 -21.51
N GLU A 241 -12.96 -20.20 -21.82
CA GLU A 241 -12.10 -21.08 -21.02
C GLU A 241 -11.55 -20.33 -19.79
N VAL A 242 -11.56 -21.00 -18.64
CA VAL A 242 -10.95 -20.51 -17.40
C VAL A 242 -9.82 -21.43 -16.97
N ILE A 243 -8.63 -20.86 -16.83
CA ILE A 243 -7.44 -21.54 -16.32
C ILE A 243 -7.09 -20.90 -14.98
N ILE A 244 -6.94 -21.67 -13.92
CA ILE A 244 -6.50 -21.16 -12.62
C ILE A 244 -5.04 -21.52 -12.43
N LYS A 245 -4.21 -20.52 -12.13
CA LYS A 245 -2.83 -20.71 -11.69
C LYS A 245 -2.75 -20.44 -10.18
N PRO A 246 -2.65 -21.48 -9.34
CA PRO A 246 -2.50 -21.32 -7.90
C PRO A 246 -1.22 -20.57 -7.53
N HIS A 247 -1.22 -19.93 -6.36
CA HIS A 247 0.01 -19.40 -5.79
C HIS A 247 0.90 -20.55 -5.27
N PRO A 248 2.23 -20.51 -5.45
CA PRO A 248 3.13 -21.60 -5.01
C PRO A 248 3.05 -21.90 -3.51
N SER A 249 2.68 -20.90 -2.70
CA SER A 249 2.53 -21.02 -1.24
C SER A 249 1.12 -21.38 -0.77
N SER A 250 0.19 -21.69 -1.67
CA SER A 250 -1.17 -22.10 -1.30
C SER A 250 -1.14 -23.42 -0.49
N ALA A 251 -1.96 -23.52 0.55
CA ALA A 251 -2.05 -24.71 1.37
C ALA A 251 -2.61 -25.91 0.57
N PRO A 252 -2.18 -27.16 0.85
CA PRO A 252 -2.65 -28.35 0.14
C PRO A 252 -4.19 -28.48 0.08
N GLY A 253 -4.89 -28.22 1.18
CA GLY A 253 -6.35 -28.28 1.21
C GLY A 253 -7.05 -27.17 0.41
N HIS A 254 -6.37 -26.07 0.08
CA HIS A 254 -6.86 -25.07 -0.87
C HIS A 254 -6.65 -25.56 -2.31
N LEU A 255 -5.48 -26.14 -2.60
CA LEU A 255 -5.17 -26.74 -3.91
C LEU A 255 -6.13 -27.89 -4.27
N GLU A 256 -6.41 -28.78 -3.32
CA GLU A 256 -7.39 -29.87 -3.49
C GLU A 256 -8.79 -29.30 -3.81
N TRP A 257 -9.20 -28.25 -3.11
CA TRP A 257 -10.49 -27.60 -3.34
C TRP A 257 -10.57 -26.88 -4.69
N LEU A 258 -9.50 -26.21 -5.14
CA LEU A 258 -9.47 -25.59 -6.47
C LEU A 258 -9.77 -26.61 -7.57
N ASN A 259 -9.24 -27.83 -7.43
CA ASN A 259 -9.47 -28.93 -8.37
C ASN A 259 -10.92 -29.45 -8.38
N THR A 260 -11.77 -29.03 -7.43
CA THR A 260 -13.20 -29.37 -7.44
C THR A 260 -14.09 -28.27 -8.05
N LEU A 261 -13.52 -27.15 -8.49
CA LEU A 261 -14.29 -26.05 -9.08
C LEU A 261 -14.75 -26.43 -10.51
N PRO A 262 -16.08 -26.41 -10.79
CA PRO A 262 -16.57 -26.70 -12.13
C PRO A 262 -16.19 -25.57 -13.11
N GLY A 263 -15.89 -25.93 -14.36
CA GLY A 263 -15.64 -24.96 -15.43
C GLY A 263 -14.24 -24.32 -15.42
N ALA A 264 -13.31 -24.81 -14.59
CA ALA A 264 -11.93 -24.35 -14.57
C ALA A 264 -10.92 -25.49 -14.75
N THR A 265 -9.82 -25.20 -15.43
CA THR A 265 -8.62 -26.05 -15.47
C THR A 265 -7.59 -25.50 -14.50
N VAL A 266 -7.14 -26.31 -13.53
CA VAL A 266 -6.16 -25.86 -12.52
C VAL A 266 -4.76 -26.30 -12.94
N LEU A 267 -3.83 -25.35 -13.02
CA LEU A 267 -2.42 -25.62 -13.26
C LEU A 267 -1.70 -26.06 -11.97
N PRO A 268 -0.57 -26.77 -12.08
CA PRO A 268 0.29 -27.03 -10.93
C PRO A 268 0.74 -25.73 -10.24
N ALA A 269 0.75 -25.72 -8.90
CA ALA A 269 1.11 -24.52 -8.12
C ALA A 269 2.58 -24.09 -8.32
N ASP A 270 3.45 -25.04 -8.65
CA ASP A 270 4.87 -24.86 -8.95
C ASP A 270 5.15 -24.49 -10.41
N SER A 271 4.13 -24.45 -11.27
CA SER A 271 4.29 -24.01 -12.65
C SER A 271 4.74 -22.55 -12.71
N LEU A 272 5.87 -22.32 -13.39
CA LEU A 272 6.33 -20.98 -13.73
C LEU A 272 5.43 -20.41 -14.82
N LEU A 273 4.99 -19.17 -14.62
CA LEU A 273 4.13 -18.47 -15.56
C LEU A 273 4.85 -17.20 -15.99
N ASP A 274 5.72 -17.36 -16.99
CA ASP A 274 6.45 -16.28 -17.62
C ASP A 274 5.59 -15.56 -18.68
N ALA A 275 6.19 -14.55 -19.31
CA ALA A 275 5.51 -13.78 -20.35
C ALA A 275 5.08 -14.65 -21.55
N ASP A 276 5.85 -15.68 -21.91
CA ASP A 276 5.55 -16.55 -23.05
C ASP A 276 4.34 -17.44 -22.79
N ALA A 277 4.28 -18.05 -21.61
CA ALA A 277 3.12 -18.82 -21.16
C ALA A 277 1.86 -17.95 -21.06
N LEU A 278 2.01 -16.67 -20.65
CA LEU A 278 0.90 -15.72 -20.57
C LEU A 278 0.36 -15.29 -21.93
N ARG A 279 1.21 -15.11 -22.96
CA ARG A 279 0.82 -14.65 -24.32
C ARG A 279 -0.30 -15.48 -24.96
N GLY A 280 -0.51 -16.72 -24.50
CA GLY A 280 -1.59 -17.60 -24.95
C GLY A 280 -2.99 -17.25 -24.42
N HIS A 281 -3.12 -16.24 -23.56
CA HIS A 281 -4.38 -15.85 -22.90
C HIS A 281 -4.88 -14.50 -23.41
N ASP A 282 -6.21 -14.34 -23.44
CA ASP A 282 -6.88 -13.09 -23.86
C ASP A 282 -7.06 -12.11 -22.70
N LEU A 283 -7.12 -12.64 -21.47
CA LEU A 283 -7.38 -11.89 -20.25
C LEU A 283 -6.71 -12.58 -19.06
N ALA A 284 -6.12 -11.81 -18.17
CA ALA A 284 -5.74 -12.24 -16.83
C ALA A 284 -6.65 -11.60 -15.78
N VAL A 285 -6.88 -12.30 -14.67
CA VAL A 285 -7.59 -11.78 -13.50
C VAL A 285 -6.82 -12.13 -12.24
N THR A 286 -6.64 -11.20 -11.31
CA THR A 286 -6.03 -11.45 -10.00
C THR A 286 -6.62 -10.52 -8.96
N PHE A 287 -6.44 -10.80 -7.66
CA PHE A 287 -6.85 -9.89 -6.61
C PHE A 287 -5.91 -8.69 -6.51
N PHE A 288 -4.65 -8.99 -6.20
CA PHE A 288 -3.50 -8.10 -6.25
C PHE A 288 -2.27 -9.00 -6.33
N SER A 289 -1.32 -8.70 -7.22
CA SER A 289 -0.12 -9.52 -7.37
C SER A 289 0.92 -8.77 -8.20
N THR A 290 2.19 -8.88 -7.85
CA THR A 290 3.31 -8.41 -8.70
C THR A 290 3.36 -9.11 -10.07
N THR A 291 2.63 -10.22 -10.24
CA THR A 291 2.42 -10.89 -11.53
C THR A 291 1.81 -9.97 -12.59
N TYR A 292 1.19 -8.84 -12.21
CA TYR A 292 0.78 -7.82 -13.20
C TYR A 292 1.94 -7.37 -14.09
N LEU A 293 3.17 -7.35 -13.58
CA LEU A 293 4.35 -7.03 -14.38
C LEU A 293 4.60 -8.08 -15.47
N GLN A 294 4.28 -9.35 -15.23
CA GLN A 294 4.38 -10.41 -16.25
C GLN A 294 3.26 -10.31 -17.28
N THR A 295 2.05 -9.93 -16.88
CA THR A 295 0.95 -9.70 -17.84
C THR A 295 1.25 -8.51 -18.74
N LEU A 296 1.86 -7.45 -18.20
CA LEU A 296 2.35 -6.32 -18.99
C LEU A 296 3.40 -6.77 -20.02
N ARG A 297 4.44 -7.51 -19.60
CA ARG A 297 5.44 -8.08 -20.53
C ARG A 297 4.82 -8.93 -21.64
N ALA A 298 3.77 -9.67 -21.31
CA ALA A 298 3.05 -10.52 -22.25
C ALA A 298 2.10 -9.74 -23.17
N GLY A 299 1.83 -8.45 -22.90
CA GLY A 299 0.81 -7.68 -23.59
C GLY A 299 -0.62 -8.17 -23.32
N VAL A 300 -0.83 -8.86 -22.20
CA VAL A 300 -2.11 -9.46 -21.80
C VAL A 300 -2.82 -8.50 -20.85
N PRO A 301 -4.07 -8.08 -21.17
CA PRO A 301 -4.86 -7.27 -20.26
C PRO A 301 -5.09 -7.98 -18.92
N LEU A 302 -5.06 -7.22 -17.83
CA LEU A 302 -5.27 -7.70 -16.47
C LEU A 302 -6.43 -6.94 -15.81
N VAL A 303 -7.34 -7.71 -15.22
CA VAL A 303 -8.32 -7.20 -14.26
C VAL A 303 -7.83 -7.45 -12.83
N LEU A 304 -7.72 -6.38 -12.06
CA LEU A 304 -7.46 -6.38 -10.62
C LEU A 304 -8.81 -6.41 -9.90
N TYR A 305 -9.21 -7.59 -9.45
CA TYR A 305 -10.49 -7.89 -8.84
C TYR A 305 -10.47 -7.68 -7.33
N SER A 306 -11.32 -6.79 -6.81
CA SER A 306 -11.45 -6.56 -5.38
C SER A 306 -12.86 -6.97 -4.91
N PRO A 307 -13.05 -8.17 -4.32
CA PRO A 307 -14.35 -8.56 -3.77
C PRO A 307 -14.73 -7.66 -2.59
N PRO A 308 -16.02 -7.49 -2.27
CA PRO A 308 -16.49 -6.60 -1.20
C PRO A 308 -15.79 -6.83 0.15
N GLU A 309 -15.58 -8.08 0.52
CA GLU A 309 -14.99 -8.50 1.80
C GLU A 309 -13.48 -8.27 1.90
N LEU A 310 -12.78 -8.09 0.77
CA LEU A 310 -11.34 -7.85 0.78
C LEU A 310 -11.09 -6.37 1.08
N ASN A 311 -10.43 -6.09 2.19
CA ASN A 311 -10.11 -4.71 2.60
C ASN A 311 -9.05 -4.06 1.70
N ILE A 312 -8.07 -4.86 1.26
CA ILE A 312 -6.92 -4.42 0.46
C ILE A 312 -7.36 -4.20 -0.98
N VAL A 313 -7.10 -3.02 -1.51
CA VAL A 313 -7.46 -2.61 -2.86
C VAL A 313 -6.19 -2.24 -3.61
N PHE A 314 -5.99 -2.84 -4.78
CA PHE A 314 -4.89 -2.43 -5.66
C PHE A 314 -5.14 -1.01 -6.17
N PRO A 315 -4.11 -0.13 -6.22
CA PRO A 315 -4.31 1.23 -6.70
C PRO A 315 -4.83 1.26 -8.14
N THR A 316 -5.52 2.33 -8.49
CA THR A 316 -5.97 2.51 -9.87
C THR A 316 -4.80 3.05 -10.70
N ILE A 317 -4.22 2.19 -11.53
CA ILE A 317 -3.14 2.56 -12.47
C ILE A 317 -3.76 2.92 -13.83
N HIS A 318 -3.41 4.08 -14.35
CA HIS A 318 -3.76 4.50 -15.70
C HIS A 318 -2.82 3.84 -16.71
N HIS A 319 -3.23 2.67 -17.20
CA HIS A 319 -2.50 1.92 -18.22
C HIS A 319 -3.49 1.16 -19.14
N PRO A 320 -3.27 1.11 -20.47
CA PRO A 320 -4.20 0.47 -21.40
C PRO A 320 -4.46 -1.03 -21.19
N LEU A 321 -3.61 -1.70 -20.42
CA LEU A 321 -3.74 -3.12 -20.06
C LEU A 321 -4.29 -3.37 -18.66
N LEU A 322 -4.56 -2.33 -17.86
CA LEU A 322 -4.95 -2.50 -16.47
C LEU A 322 -6.38 -2.00 -16.23
N ARG A 323 -7.17 -2.81 -15.53
CA ARG A 323 -8.53 -2.45 -15.12
C ARG A 323 -8.78 -2.92 -13.70
N ASN A 324 -9.25 -2.03 -12.83
CA ASN A 324 -9.80 -2.43 -11.54
C ASN A 324 -11.27 -2.80 -11.73
N ALA A 325 -11.69 -3.91 -11.13
CA ALA A 325 -13.09 -4.32 -11.02
C ALA A 325 -13.34 -4.61 -9.55
N ALA A 326 -14.32 -3.96 -8.94
CA ALA A 326 -14.61 -4.21 -7.55
C ALA A 326 -16.05 -4.73 -7.41
N GLY A 327 -16.14 -5.97 -6.93
CA GLY A 327 -17.34 -6.78 -7.06
C GLY A 327 -17.47 -7.54 -8.39
N ILE A 328 -18.36 -8.54 -8.38
CA ILE A 328 -18.52 -9.51 -9.47
C ILE A 328 -19.27 -8.92 -10.67
N GLU A 329 -20.16 -7.96 -10.41
CA GLU A 329 -20.95 -7.25 -11.42
C GLU A 329 -20.03 -6.43 -12.34
N ASP A 330 -19.03 -5.78 -11.76
CA ASP A 330 -18.02 -5.03 -12.50
C ASP A 330 -17.15 -5.96 -13.35
N LEU A 331 -16.72 -7.10 -12.79
CA LEU A 331 -15.96 -8.10 -13.54
C LEU A 331 -16.79 -8.64 -14.71
N SER A 332 -18.05 -9.00 -14.47
CA SER A 332 -18.99 -9.47 -15.50
C SER A 332 -19.14 -8.45 -16.62
N SER A 333 -19.36 -7.18 -16.28
CA SER A 333 -19.47 -6.08 -17.26
C SER A 333 -18.20 -5.90 -18.10
N VAL A 334 -17.03 -5.96 -17.47
CA VAL A 334 -15.73 -5.86 -18.16
C VAL A 334 -15.53 -7.03 -19.13
N VAL A 335 -15.76 -8.26 -18.68
CA VAL A 335 -15.55 -9.48 -19.48
C VAL A 335 -16.58 -9.58 -20.61
N GLN A 336 -17.85 -9.26 -20.34
CA GLN A 336 -18.90 -9.20 -21.36
C GLN A 336 -18.55 -8.17 -22.45
N ARG A 337 -18.11 -6.97 -22.06
CA ARG A 337 -17.68 -5.94 -23.03
C ARG A 337 -16.46 -6.38 -23.82
N LEU A 338 -15.48 -7.00 -23.15
CA LEU A 338 -14.30 -7.56 -23.82
C LEU A 338 -14.71 -8.60 -24.86
N ARG A 339 -15.62 -9.52 -24.49
CA ARG A 339 -16.14 -10.56 -25.36
C ARG A 339 -16.84 -10.00 -26.60
N LEU A 340 -17.70 -9.00 -26.42
CA LEU A 340 -18.51 -8.43 -27.50
C LEU A 340 -17.69 -7.50 -28.41
N SER A 341 -16.86 -6.63 -27.82
CA SER A 341 -16.15 -5.59 -28.57
C SER A 341 -14.75 -5.98 -29.01
N ARG A 342 -14.17 -7.04 -28.41
CA ARG A 342 -12.77 -7.45 -28.58
C ARG A 342 -11.76 -6.34 -28.26
N ARG A 343 -12.20 -5.35 -27.48
CA ARG A 343 -11.39 -4.23 -27.00
C ARG A 343 -11.43 -4.21 -25.49
N PHE A 344 -10.26 -4.12 -24.88
CA PHE A 344 -10.17 -4.03 -23.43
C PHE A 344 -10.50 -2.61 -22.97
N ALA A 345 -11.44 -2.51 -22.04
CA ALA A 345 -11.82 -1.23 -21.42
C ALA A 345 -10.97 -1.02 -20.17
N ALA A 346 -9.81 -0.39 -20.34
CA ALA A 346 -8.90 -0.04 -19.27
C ALA A 346 -9.48 0.97 -18.27
N ASN A 347 -8.76 1.21 -17.17
CA ASN A 347 -9.06 2.29 -16.25
C ASN A 347 -9.08 3.65 -16.97
N ARG A 348 -10.14 4.43 -16.72
CA ARG A 348 -10.30 5.78 -17.29
C ARG A 348 -9.47 6.85 -16.57
N HIS A 349 -9.09 6.58 -15.32
CA HIS A 349 -8.39 7.46 -14.41
C HIS A 349 -7.36 6.64 -13.62
N GLY A 350 -6.49 7.31 -12.88
CA GLY A 350 -5.42 6.67 -12.11
C GLY A 350 -4.08 7.34 -12.34
N GLU A 351 -3.11 6.96 -11.53
CA GLU A 351 -1.73 7.43 -11.69
C GLU A 351 -1.03 6.65 -12.82
N PRO A 352 -0.11 7.28 -13.56
CA PRO A 352 0.67 6.58 -14.57
C PRO A 352 1.53 5.49 -13.94
N ILE A 353 1.89 4.45 -14.70
CA ILE A 353 2.68 3.32 -14.17
C ILE A 353 4.04 3.77 -13.63
N GLU A 354 4.63 4.82 -14.19
CA GLU A 354 5.89 5.43 -13.73
C GLU A 354 5.80 6.00 -12.31
N HIS A 355 4.59 6.26 -11.82
CA HIS A 355 4.38 6.62 -10.42
C HIS A 355 4.74 5.47 -9.47
N TYR A 356 4.54 4.22 -9.91
CA TYR A 356 4.78 2.99 -9.16
C TYR A 356 6.08 2.28 -9.60
N LEU A 357 6.58 2.53 -10.80
CA LEU A 357 7.76 1.84 -11.32
C LEU A 357 8.68 2.80 -12.08
N THR A 358 9.78 3.20 -11.45
CA THR A 358 10.82 4.01 -12.08
C THR A 358 11.74 3.11 -12.91
N PHE A 359 11.69 3.25 -14.22
CA PHE A 359 12.54 2.49 -15.15
C PHE A 359 13.94 3.09 -15.28
N ARG A 360 14.95 2.22 -15.34
CA ARG A 360 16.36 2.57 -15.51
C ARG A 360 17.18 1.33 -15.88
N GLU A 361 18.32 1.52 -16.54
CA GLU A 361 19.14 0.40 -17.04
C GLU A 361 20.07 -0.20 -15.97
N ASP A 362 20.29 0.51 -14.85
CA ASP A 362 21.37 0.26 -13.88
C ASP A 362 20.85 -0.02 -12.45
N VAL A 363 19.64 -0.58 -12.31
CA VAL A 363 18.98 -0.77 -10.98
C VAL A 363 19.88 -1.48 -9.98
N ALA A 364 20.49 -2.60 -10.37
CA ALA A 364 21.34 -3.39 -9.47
C ALA A 364 22.57 -2.62 -8.98
N ASP A 365 23.20 -1.85 -9.86
CA ASP A 365 24.38 -1.03 -9.52
C ASP A 365 24.00 0.11 -8.56
N VAL A 366 22.86 0.75 -8.79
CA VAL A 366 22.35 1.81 -7.93
C VAL A 366 21.97 1.28 -6.56
N VAL A 367 21.31 0.12 -6.47
CA VAL A 367 21.01 -0.53 -5.19
C VAL A 367 22.30 -0.86 -4.46
N LEU A 368 23.31 -1.41 -5.15
CA LEU A 368 24.60 -1.70 -4.54
C LEU A 368 25.31 -0.43 -4.05
N GLY A 369 25.26 0.67 -4.80
CA GLY A 369 25.75 1.98 -4.35
C GLY A 369 25.08 2.47 -3.06
N VAL A 370 23.76 2.29 -2.93
CA VAL A 370 23.06 2.57 -1.65
C VAL A 370 23.57 1.69 -0.53
N VAL A 371 23.82 0.39 -0.77
CA VAL A 371 24.39 -0.53 0.22
C VAL A 371 25.78 -0.10 0.69
N GLU A 372 26.61 0.42 -0.22
CA GLU A 372 27.95 0.93 0.10
C GLU A 372 27.89 2.19 0.97
N GLU A 373 27.06 3.15 0.58
CA GLU A 373 26.97 4.49 1.17
C GLU A 373 26.13 4.56 2.46
N THR A 374 25.28 3.57 2.72
CA THR A 374 24.42 3.59 3.91
C THR A 374 25.27 3.43 5.18
N ASP A 375 25.17 4.42 6.07
CA ASP A 375 25.73 4.37 7.40
C ASP A 375 24.80 3.64 8.38
N ALA A 376 25.37 3.16 9.49
CA ALA A 376 24.56 2.58 10.55
C ALA A 376 23.70 3.70 11.16
N PRO A 377 22.39 3.50 11.37
CA PRO A 377 21.57 4.53 11.99
C PRO A 377 22.18 4.90 13.35
N SER A 378 22.39 6.21 13.56
CA SER A 378 22.85 6.70 14.85
C SER A 378 21.84 6.29 15.92
N PRO A 379 22.28 5.82 17.11
CA PRO A 379 21.36 5.51 18.18
C PRO A 379 20.51 6.73 18.46
N ALA A 380 19.18 6.55 18.46
CA ALA A 380 18.28 7.59 18.94
C ALA A 380 18.74 8.00 20.35
N PRO A 381 18.81 9.32 20.68
CA PRO A 381 19.06 9.72 22.04
C PRO A 381 18.03 9.01 22.92
N GLU A 382 18.50 8.33 23.97
CA GLU A 382 17.62 7.70 24.96
C GLU A 382 16.59 8.74 25.38
N GLU A 383 15.30 8.42 25.23
CA GLU A 383 14.25 9.23 25.85
C GLU A 383 14.62 9.34 27.33
N PRO A 384 14.75 10.56 27.89
CA PRO A 384 15.03 10.69 29.31
C PRO A 384 13.90 9.98 30.04
N THR A 385 14.25 8.87 30.70
CA THR A 385 13.34 8.14 31.58
C THR A 385 12.68 9.16 32.48
N ALA A 386 11.37 9.34 32.31
CA ALA A 386 10.58 10.19 33.18
C ALA A 386 10.89 9.78 34.63
N PRO A 387 11.26 10.70 35.53
CA PRO A 387 11.56 10.34 36.91
C PRO A 387 10.34 9.65 37.51
N ALA A 388 10.57 8.49 38.12
CA ALA A 388 9.55 7.77 38.86
C ALA A 388 8.96 8.71 39.93
N ILE A 389 7.69 9.11 39.75
CA ILE A 389 6.97 9.86 40.78
C ILE A 389 6.59 8.87 41.87
N GLY A 390 7.40 8.82 42.91
CA GLY A 390 7.10 8.18 44.18
C GLY A 390 7.51 9.08 45.34
N GLY A 391 6.57 9.35 46.24
CA GLY A 391 6.86 9.75 47.62
C GLY A 391 6.86 11.25 47.95
N GLU A 392 5.70 11.70 48.45
CA GLU A 392 5.52 12.54 49.63
C GLU A 392 6.41 13.80 49.85
N GLY A 393 5.76 14.95 49.68
CA GLY A 393 5.74 16.07 50.64
C GLY A 393 7.05 16.62 51.19
N THR A 394 7.39 17.86 50.81
CA THR A 394 7.39 19.03 51.72
C THR A 394 7.87 20.25 50.96
N GLY A 395 7.15 21.37 51.10
CA GLY A 395 7.48 22.61 50.43
C GLY A 395 8.77 23.23 50.94
N GLN A 396 9.53 23.82 50.02
CA GLN A 396 10.36 24.99 50.29
C GLN A 396 10.49 25.83 49.01
N ALA A 397 9.88 27.01 49.06
CA ALA A 397 10.10 28.09 48.13
C ALA A 397 11.47 28.71 48.34
N LEU A 398 12.09 29.22 47.27
CA LEU A 398 13.12 30.29 47.26
C LEU A 398 13.38 30.72 45.78
N PRO A 399 13.89 31.93 45.50
CA PRO A 399 13.15 33.19 45.41
C PRO A 399 13.21 33.81 43.98
N GLY A 400 12.48 34.92 43.83
CA GLY A 400 12.14 35.58 42.57
C GLY A 400 13.22 36.46 41.87
N PRO A 401 12.78 37.27 40.89
CA PRO A 401 13.53 37.65 39.69
C PRO A 401 14.26 39.00 39.80
N GLY A 402 15.38 39.12 39.08
CA GLY A 402 16.04 40.39 38.76
C GLY A 402 15.72 40.81 37.32
N ALA A 403 15.19 42.03 37.18
CA ALA A 403 14.51 42.60 36.02
C ALA A 403 15.39 42.94 34.80
N GLY A 404 14.75 43.03 33.62
CA GLY A 404 15.30 43.73 32.45
C GLY A 404 14.64 43.39 31.11
N ASP A 405 13.42 43.90 30.90
CA ASP A 405 12.79 44.32 29.64
C ASP A 405 12.68 43.38 28.40
N GLY A 406 11.43 43.17 27.97
CA GLY A 406 11.10 43.45 26.57
C GLY A 406 10.44 42.37 25.70
N THR A 407 9.95 41.25 26.22
CA THR A 407 9.18 40.30 25.39
C THR A 407 7.71 40.25 25.82
N ALA A 408 6.85 40.79 24.96
CA ALA A 408 5.41 40.58 25.02
C ALA A 408 5.10 39.08 25.17
N PRO A 409 4.06 38.67 25.91
CA PRO A 409 3.66 37.27 26.00
C PRO A 409 3.47 36.73 24.58
N ALA A 410 4.21 35.66 24.25
CA ALA A 410 4.18 35.03 22.94
C ALA A 410 2.71 34.75 22.58
N ALA A 411 2.24 35.45 21.55
CA ALA A 411 0.87 35.31 21.09
C ALA A 411 0.63 33.84 20.71
N PRO A 412 -0.54 33.24 21.05
CA PRO A 412 -0.80 31.83 20.79
C PRO A 412 -0.57 31.54 19.31
N ARG A 413 0.10 30.41 19.03
CA ARG A 413 0.48 29.98 17.67
C ARG A 413 -0.79 29.92 16.82
N LEU A 414 -0.72 30.28 15.54
CA LEU A 414 -1.89 30.34 14.65
C LEU A 414 -2.75 29.05 14.69
N ALA A 415 -2.09 27.90 14.88
CA ALA A 415 -2.73 26.59 15.08
C ALA A 415 -3.63 26.53 16.32
N GLU A 416 -3.22 27.08 17.47
CA GLU A 416 -4.01 27.10 18.71
C GLU A 416 -5.24 28.00 18.58
N ARG A 417 -5.16 29.08 17.79
CA ARG A 417 -6.32 29.94 17.50
C ARG A 417 -7.30 29.26 16.54
N ALA A 418 -6.80 28.61 15.50
CA ALA A 418 -7.61 27.87 14.54
C ALA A 418 -8.32 26.68 15.20
N LEU A 419 -7.62 25.93 16.07
CA LEU A 419 -8.19 24.86 16.87
C LEU A 419 -9.30 25.38 17.80
N ARG A 420 -9.06 26.51 18.48
CA ARG A 420 -10.04 27.14 19.35
C ARG A 420 -11.28 27.63 18.59
N ASP A 421 -11.11 28.16 17.37
CA ASP A 421 -12.23 28.58 16.51
C ASP A 421 -13.06 27.39 15.98
N ILE A 422 -12.44 26.23 15.77
CA ILE A 422 -13.14 24.98 15.42
C ILE A 422 -13.86 24.41 16.65
N GLU A 423 -13.20 24.35 17.81
CA GLU A 423 -13.77 23.90 19.09
C GLU A 423 -14.97 24.75 19.53
N LEU A 424 -14.96 26.06 19.22
CA LEU A 424 -16.04 26.99 19.52
C LEU A 424 -17.26 26.86 18.59
N ARG A 425 -17.13 26.18 17.44
CA ARG A 425 -18.15 26.20 16.37
C ARG A 425 -18.62 24.83 15.91
N VAL A 426 -17.92 23.76 16.27
CA VAL A 426 -18.27 22.38 15.91
C VAL A 426 -18.37 21.57 17.18
N GLU A 427 -19.57 21.05 17.48
CA GLU A 427 -19.71 20.04 18.55
C GLU A 427 -18.76 18.88 18.26
N ARG A 428 -17.90 18.57 19.22
CA ARG A 428 -16.92 17.50 19.09
C ARG A 428 -17.63 16.15 18.89
N PRO A 429 -17.39 15.44 17.77
CA PRO A 429 -18.06 14.18 17.51
C PRO A 429 -17.52 13.05 18.40
N ARG A 430 -18.37 12.09 18.75
CA ARG A 430 -17.98 10.83 19.39
C ARG A 430 -17.39 9.85 18.37
N SER A 431 -17.86 9.88 17.13
CA SER A 431 -17.29 9.14 16.01
C SER A 431 -17.26 9.97 14.72
N LEU A 432 -16.12 9.90 14.01
CA LEU A 432 -15.84 10.65 12.80
C LEU A 432 -15.46 9.69 11.67
N ALA A 433 -16.20 9.71 10.58
CA ALA A 433 -15.77 9.10 9.33
C ALA A 433 -15.17 10.15 8.41
N VAL A 434 -13.96 9.90 7.91
CA VAL A 434 -13.32 10.71 6.89
C VAL A 434 -13.42 9.98 5.55
N ILE A 435 -13.98 10.64 4.55
CA ILE A 435 -14.13 10.12 3.18
C ILE A 435 -13.16 10.89 2.27
N GLY A 436 -12.36 10.21 1.46
CA GLY A 436 -11.52 10.83 0.44
C GLY A 436 -11.58 10.07 -0.88
N MET A 437 -11.09 10.68 -1.97
CA MET A 437 -10.76 9.94 -3.20
C MET A 437 -9.34 9.46 -3.08
N SER A 438 -9.14 8.20 -2.72
CA SER A 438 -7.83 7.65 -2.43
C SER A 438 -7.15 8.38 -1.27
N PHE A 439 -6.92 7.67 -0.17
CA PHE A 439 -5.96 8.13 0.84
C PHE A 439 -4.51 7.88 0.38
N SER A 440 -4.26 7.75 -0.93
CA SER A 440 -2.91 7.77 -1.47
C SER A 440 -2.28 9.13 -1.20
N TYR A 441 -0.98 9.08 -0.91
CA TYR A 441 -0.20 10.18 -0.37
C TYR A 441 0.17 11.27 -1.40
N ILE A 442 -0.58 11.36 -2.52
CA ILE A 442 -0.22 12.19 -3.68
C ILE A 442 -0.96 13.51 -3.70
N THR A 443 -2.22 13.50 -3.32
CA THR A 443 -2.97 14.73 -3.13
C THR A 443 -2.71 15.22 -1.72
N GLY A 444 -2.46 16.52 -1.51
CA GLY A 444 -2.28 17.16 -0.19
C GLY A 444 -3.51 17.07 0.76
N VAL A 445 -4.33 16.06 0.54
CA VAL A 445 -5.55 15.59 1.21
C VAL A 445 -5.20 14.90 2.53
N ALA A 446 -4.10 14.14 2.62
CA ALA A 446 -3.78 13.40 3.85
C ALA A 446 -3.29 14.32 4.99
N VAL A 447 -2.34 15.23 4.72
CA VAL A 447 -1.64 15.99 5.77
C VAL A 447 -2.58 16.84 6.63
N PRO A 448 -3.45 17.71 6.08
CA PRO A 448 -4.22 18.63 6.89
C PRO A 448 -5.32 17.94 7.70
N VAL A 449 -5.94 16.90 7.12
CA VAL A 449 -6.97 16.11 7.82
C VAL A 449 -6.35 15.18 8.85
N LEU A 450 -5.14 14.67 8.64
CA LEU A 450 -4.44 13.87 9.65
C LEU A 450 -4.02 14.73 10.85
N THR A 451 -3.54 15.95 10.66
CA THR A 451 -3.26 16.87 11.77
C THR A 451 -4.53 17.19 12.56
N TYR A 452 -5.65 17.46 11.88
CA TYR A 452 -6.94 17.70 12.53
C TYR A 452 -7.45 16.49 13.32
N THR A 453 -7.43 15.30 12.74
CA THR A 453 -7.89 14.07 13.39
C THR A 453 -6.96 13.62 14.52
N GLN A 454 -5.64 13.76 14.38
CA GLN A 454 -4.68 13.53 15.46
C GLN A 454 -4.93 14.48 16.65
N SER A 455 -5.24 15.75 16.38
CA SER A 455 -5.62 16.70 17.41
C SER A 455 -6.93 16.29 18.11
N LEU A 456 -7.95 15.90 17.35
CA LEU A 456 -9.22 15.40 17.90
C LEU A 456 -9.05 14.17 18.79
N ILE A 457 -8.13 13.26 18.45
CA ILE A 457 -7.79 12.07 19.24
C ILE A 457 -7.02 12.47 20.51
N SER A 458 -6.08 13.43 20.41
CA SER A 458 -5.26 13.89 21.54
C SER A 458 -6.06 14.54 22.67
N GLY A 459 -7.20 15.17 22.36
CA GLY A 459 -8.07 15.80 23.36
C GLY A 459 -9.02 14.85 24.08
N GLY A 460 -9.02 13.53 23.80
CA GLY A 460 -9.99 12.54 24.30
C GLY A 460 -10.49 11.54 23.24
N PRO A 461 -11.28 10.52 23.62
CA PRO A 461 -11.58 9.38 22.75
C PRO A 461 -12.62 9.73 21.67
N VAL A 462 -12.13 10.00 20.46
CA VAL A 462 -12.95 10.08 19.24
C VAL A 462 -12.61 8.88 18.37
N ASP A 463 -13.61 8.08 17.99
CA ASP A 463 -13.42 6.98 17.02
C ASP A 463 -13.32 7.55 15.60
N VAL A 464 -12.11 7.61 15.06
CA VAL A 464 -11.84 8.13 13.71
C VAL A 464 -11.62 6.98 12.74
N ARG A 465 -12.41 6.94 11.66
CA ARG A 465 -12.32 5.92 10.61
C ARG A 465 -12.17 6.59 9.25
N TYR A 466 -11.30 6.05 8.41
CA TYR A 466 -11.05 6.55 7.06
C TYR A 466 -11.61 5.58 6.03
N PHE A 467 -12.28 6.12 5.00
CA PHE A 467 -12.96 5.38 3.95
C PHE A 467 -12.55 5.88 2.55
N ASP A 468 -11.84 5.05 1.79
CA ASP A 468 -11.51 5.39 0.39
C ASP A 468 -12.74 5.20 -0.48
N LEU A 469 -13.29 6.31 -1.01
CA LEU A 469 -14.48 6.26 -1.85
C LEU A 469 -14.24 5.57 -3.19
N ALA A 470 -12.99 5.45 -3.64
CA ALA A 470 -12.64 4.67 -4.84
C ALA A 470 -12.90 3.17 -4.65
N ALA A 471 -13.10 2.71 -3.41
CA ALA A 471 -13.29 1.31 -3.07
C ALA A 471 -14.78 0.88 -2.95
N PHE A 472 -15.73 1.76 -3.30
CA PHE A 472 -17.18 1.52 -3.23
C PHE A 472 -17.86 1.79 -4.59
N HIS A 473 -18.87 0.99 -4.94
CA HIS A 473 -19.55 1.06 -6.26
C HIS A 473 -20.91 1.71 -6.21
N ARG A 474 -21.56 1.62 -5.05
CA ARG A 474 -22.92 2.09 -4.83
C ARG A 474 -22.99 3.00 -3.61
N PRO A 475 -23.78 4.10 -3.66
CA PRO A 475 -24.00 4.96 -2.50
C PRO A 475 -24.44 4.18 -1.26
N GLU A 476 -25.25 3.14 -1.42
CA GLU A 476 -25.80 2.34 -0.33
C GLU A 476 -24.71 1.54 0.41
N GLU A 477 -23.71 1.02 -0.31
CA GLU A 477 -22.58 0.28 0.27
C GLU A 477 -21.68 1.20 1.10
N ALA A 478 -21.37 2.38 0.55
CA ALA A 478 -20.62 3.38 1.27
C ALA A 478 -21.41 3.91 2.48
N ALA A 479 -22.72 4.16 2.33
CA ALA A 479 -23.59 4.59 3.43
C ALA A 479 -23.65 3.54 4.55
N GLU A 480 -23.66 2.25 4.20
CA GLU A 480 -23.62 1.15 5.17
C GLU A 480 -22.32 1.16 5.98
N ALA A 481 -21.18 1.28 5.29
CA ALA A 481 -19.87 1.38 5.94
C ALA A 481 -19.78 2.59 6.90
N LEU A 482 -20.51 3.66 6.59
CA LEU A 482 -20.58 4.90 7.37
C LEU A 482 -21.67 4.89 8.45
N ARG A 483 -22.45 3.81 8.61
CA ARG A 483 -23.62 3.76 9.51
C ARG A 483 -23.26 4.10 10.97
N GLY A 484 -22.07 3.72 11.43
CA GLY A 484 -21.59 3.97 12.80
C GLY A 484 -20.98 5.36 13.07
N ALA A 485 -20.85 6.22 12.05
CA ALA A 485 -20.22 7.53 12.18
C ALA A 485 -21.23 8.62 12.54
N GLU A 486 -20.99 9.40 13.59
CA GLU A 486 -21.82 10.55 13.97
C GLU A 486 -21.67 11.69 12.96
N THR A 487 -20.42 11.99 12.60
CA THR A 487 -20.05 13.02 11.64
C THR A 487 -19.29 12.40 10.48
N VAL A 488 -19.57 12.88 9.27
CA VAL A 488 -18.87 12.52 8.04
C VAL A 488 -18.11 13.74 7.52
N LEU A 489 -16.80 13.62 7.39
CA LEU A 489 -15.93 14.63 6.81
C LEU A 489 -15.48 14.18 5.42
N ILE A 490 -15.93 14.89 4.39
CA ILE A 490 -15.47 14.71 3.02
C ILE A 490 -14.19 15.51 2.85
N ASN A 491 -13.09 14.82 2.69
CA ASN A 491 -11.77 15.38 2.51
C ASN A 491 -11.51 15.57 1.02
N SER A 492 -11.43 16.83 0.57
CA SER A 492 -11.39 17.27 -0.84
C SER A 492 -12.76 17.42 -1.50
N VAL A 493 -12.85 18.33 -2.49
CA VAL A 493 -13.95 18.35 -3.47
C VAL A 493 -13.79 17.34 -4.60
N ALA A 494 -12.60 16.75 -4.79
CA ALA A 494 -12.31 15.75 -5.82
C ALA A 494 -13.31 14.56 -5.88
N PRO A 495 -13.81 14.00 -4.76
CA PRO A 495 -14.82 12.94 -4.78
C PRO A 495 -16.03 13.25 -5.65
N PHE A 496 -16.53 14.48 -5.60
CA PHE A 496 -17.75 14.86 -6.31
C PHE A 496 -17.63 14.81 -7.84
N TRP A 497 -16.42 14.97 -8.38
CA TRP A 497 -16.18 14.83 -9.81
C TRP A 497 -15.67 13.43 -10.19
N ARG A 498 -14.83 12.82 -9.36
CA ARG A 498 -14.05 11.63 -9.73
C ARG A 498 -14.71 10.31 -9.32
N SER A 499 -15.53 10.29 -8.28
CA SER A 499 -16.30 9.09 -7.91
C SER A 499 -17.69 9.10 -8.54
N PRO A 500 -18.16 8.00 -9.12
CA PRO A 500 -19.53 7.89 -9.63
C PRO A 500 -20.60 7.91 -8.55
N ILE A 501 -20.24 7.72 -7.26
CA ILE A 501 -21.19 7.60 -6.17
C ILE A 501 -21.19 8.78 -5.20
N ALA A 502 -20.21 9.69 -5.29
CA ALA A 502 -20.02 10.73 -4.28
C ALA A 502 -21.25 11.63 -4.11
N ASN A 503 -21.79 12.19 -5.19
CA ASN A 503 -22.96 13.07 -5.13
C ASN A 503 -24.15 12.36 -4.48
N GLY A 504 -24.51 11.17 -4.98
CA GLY A 504 -25.63 10.39 -4.45
C GLY A 504 -25.44 9.92 -3.00
N LEU A 505 -24.21 9.55 -2.61
CA LEU A 505 -23.88 9.22 -1.23
C LEU A 505 -24.10 10.42 -0.30
N VAL A 506 -23.56 11.57 -0.68
CA VAL A 506 -23.65 12.78 0.15
C VAL A 506 -25.08 13.26 0.26
N GLU A 507 -25.84 13.20 -0.82
CA GLU A 507 -27.28 13.47 -0.82
C GLU A 507 -28.01 12.55 0.16
N ALA A 508 -27.81 11.23 0.06
CA ALA A 508 -28.43 10.24 0.95
C ALA A 508 -28.05 10.44 2.43
N LEU A 509 -26.79 10.80 2.71
CA LEU A 509 -26.34 11.11 4.07
C LEU A 509 -27.03 12.37 4.61
N LEU A 510 -27.15 13.42 3.80
CA LEU A 510 -27.85 14.64 4.19
C LEU A 510 -29.35 14.42 4.38
N ASP A 511 -29.99 13.63 3.52
CA ASP A 511 -31.42 13.31 3.58
C ASP A 511 -31.78 12.47 4.81
N THR A 512 -30.84 11.65 5.29
CA THR A 512 -30.96 10.90 6.55
C THR A 512 -30.61 11.72 7.80
N GLY A 513 -30.32 13.02 7.64
CA GLY A 513 -30.00 13.94 8.73
C GLY A 513 -28.59 13.77 9.30
N ARG A 514 -27.68 13.08 8.59
CA ARG A 514 -26.28 12.94 9.02
C ARG A 514 -25.58 14.30 8.95
N ARG A 515 -24.68 14.55 9.90
CA ARG A 515 -23.78 15.72 9.86
C ARG A 515 -22.68 15.48 8.83
N VAL A 516 -22.73 16.19 7.71
CA VAL A 516 -21.73 16.11 6.64
C VAL A 516 -20.99 17.45 6.52
N ALA A 517 -19.67 17.39 6.61
CA ALA A 517 -18.77 18.50 6.37
C ALA A 517 -17.86 18.22 5.17
N LEU A 518 -17.51 19.26 4.42
CA LEU A 518 -16.58 19.21 3.30
C LEU A 518 -15.33 20.03 3.65
N TYR A 519 -14.17 19.40 3.69
CA TYR A 519 -12.88 20.07 3.79
C TYR A 519 -12.31 20.33 2.41
N ALA A 520 -12.46 21.57 1.94
CA ALA A 520 -12.00 22.02 0.64
C ALA A 520 -10.58 22.60 0.75
N HIS A 521 -9.69 22.12 -0.11
CA HIS A 521 -8.30 22.60 -0.18
C HIS A 521 -7.79 22.70 -1.62
N GLU A 522 -8.67 22.50 -2.59
CA GLU A 522 -8.42 22.68 -4.02
C GLU A 522 -8.38 24.16 -4.40
N THR A 523 -7.51 24.47 -5.36
CA THR A 523 -7.44 25.80 -5.96
C THR A 523 -8.60 26.02 -6.95
N GLU A 524 -8.90 27.28 -7.24
CA GLU A 524 -9.89 27.67 -8.25
C GLU A 524 -9.58 27.08 -9.64
N TYR A 525 -8.29 26.88 -9.97
CA TYR A 525 -7.87 26.20 -11.18
C TYR A 525 -8.35 24.74 -11.22
N VAL A 526 -8.14 23.97 -10.15
CA VAL A 526 -8.59 22.56 -10.07
C VAL A 526 -10.11 22.48 -10.17
N PHE A 527 -10.80 23.40 -9.48
CA PHE A 527 -12.26 23.49 -9.53
C PHE A 527 -12.77 23.72 -10.96
N SER A 528 -12.19 24.68 -11.68
CA SER A 528 -12.55 25.00 -13.07
C SER A 528 -12.23 23.84 -14.03
N TYR A 529 -11.04 23.25 -13.89
CA TYR A 529 -10.59 22.13 -14.71
C TYR A 529 -11.49 20.89 -14.59
N GLU A 530 -11.92 20.54 -13.37
CA GLU A 530 -12.82 19.40 -13.15
C GLU A 530 -14.25 19.70 -13.61
N ALA A 531 -14.72 20.95 -13.44
CA ALA A 531 -16.02 21.38 -13.93
C ALA A 531 -16.18 21.23 -15.45
N GLU A 532 -15.14 21.56 -16.23
CA GLU A 532 -15.13 21.40 -17.68
C GLU A 532 -15.15 19.92 -18.11
N ARG A 533 -14.42 19.05 -17.40
CA ARG A 533 -14.33 17.62 -17.70
C ARG A 533 -15.56 16.82 -17.29
N GLN A 534 -16.23 17.21 -16.20
CA GLN A 534 -17.34 16.48 -15.60
C GLN A 534 -18.54 17.41 -15.34
N PRO A 535 -19.14 18.00 -16.39
CA PRO A 535 -20.16 19.04 -16.24
C PRO A 535 -21.44 18.56 -15.55
N ASP A 536 -21.81 17.28 -15.73
CA ASP A 536 -23.02 16.71 -15.13
C ASP A 536 -22.85 16.53 -13.62
N ARG A 537 -21.76 15.87 -13.21
CA ARG A 537 -21.41 15.70 -11.79
C ARG A 537 -21.12 17.02 -11.10
N HIS A 538 -20.54 17.99 -11.83
CA HIS A 538 -20.33 19.32 -11.30
C HIS A 538 -21.66 20.02 -10.97
N ARG A 539 -22.67 19.90 -11.84
CA ARG A 539 -24.02 20.44 -11.57
C ARG A 539 -24.68 19.77 -10.37
N GLU A 540 -24.57 18.45 -10.24
CA GLU A 540 -25.04 17.71 -9.07
C GLU A 540 -24.37 18.21 -7.78
N PHE A 541 -23.04 18.36 -7.82
CA PHE A 541 -22.26 18.90 -6.70
C PHE A 541 -22.70 20.31 -6.30
N LEU A 542 -22.87 21.22 -7.26
CA LEU A 542 -23.32 22.58 -7.00
C LEU A 542 -24.72 22.62 -6.36
N ALA A 543 -25.60 21.67 -6.69
CA ALA A 543 -26.91 21.57 -6.05
C ALA A 543 -26.83 21.12 -4.57
N LEU A 544 -25.80 20.35 -4.20
CA LEU A 544 -25.57 19.88 -2.83
C LEU A 544 -24.86 20.92 -1.95
N LEU A 545 -23.99 21.74 -2.54
CA LEU A 545 -23.15 22.70 -1.81
C LEU A 545 -23.89 23.57 -0.76
N PRO A 546 -25.06 24.17 -1.05
CA PRO A 546 -25.78 24.99 -0.08
C PRO A 546 -26.19 24.24 1.19
N ARG A 547 -26.28 22.90 1.14
CA ARG A 547 -26.66 22.03 2.27
C ARG A 547 -25.45 21.59 3.10
N LEU A 548 -24.23 21.82 2.61
CA LEU A 548 -23.00 21.34 3.25
C LEU A 548 -22.41 22.38 4.20
N LYS A 549 -21.75 21.89 5.25
CA LYS A 549 -20.80 22.67 6.03
C LYS A 549 -19.44 22.62 5.34
N VAL A 550 -18.92 23.74 4.87
CA VAL A 550 -17.65 23.79 4.12
C VAL A 550 -16.55 24.39 4.97
N LEU A 551 -15.49 23.63 5.17
CA LEU A 551 -14.25 24.01 5.83
C LEU A 551 -13.23 24.40 4.74
N CYS A 552 -12.76 25.64 4.75
CA CYS A 552 -11.95 26.25 3.70
C CYS A 552 -10.55 26.59 4.21
N VAL A 553 -9.52 26.35 3.41
CA VAL A 553 -8.12 26.64 3.79
C VAL A 553 -7.73 28.11 3.75
N SER A 554 -8.58 28.97 3.17
CA SER A 554 -8.33 30.41 3.07
C SER A 554 -9.62 31.22 3.04
N ARG A 555 -9.51 32.53 3.30
CA ARG A 555 -10.63 33.48 3.16
C ARG A 555 -11.13 33.57 1.72
N ALA A 556 -10.21 33.60 0.74
CA ALA A 556 -10.56 33.65 -0.68
C ALA A 556 -11.42 32.44 -1.10
N GLN A 557 -11.06 31.24 -0.62
CA GLN A 557 -11.84 30.04 -0.88
C GLN A 557 -13.21 30.07 -0.17
N ALA A 558 -13.27 30.59 1.06
CA ALA A 558 -14.55 30.78 1.75
C ALA A 558 -15.45 31.78 0.99
N ASP A 559 -14.89 32.86 0.45
CA ASP A 559 -15.63 33.84 -0.35
C ASP A 559 -16.17 33.20 -1.64
N MET A 560 -15.38 32.39 -2.33
CA MET A 560 -15.80 31.59 -3.48
C MET A 560 -16.99 30.68 -3.13
N PHE A 561 -16.92 29.91 -2.04
CA PHE A 561 -18.02 29.03 -1.64
C PHE A 561 -19.28 29.80 -1.21
N ARG A 562 -19.17 31.02 -0.64
CA ARG A 562 -20.35 31.87 -0.39
C ARG A 562 -21.04 32.27 -1.69
N GLN A 563 -20.27 32.60 -2.73
CA GLN A 563 -20.84 32.92 -4.05
C GLN A 563 -21.55 31.69 -4.67
N LEU A 564 -21.10 30.48 -4.32
CA LEU A 564 -21.74 29.21 -4.72
C LEU A 564 -22.90 28.80 -3.81
N GLY A 565 -23.36 29.67 -2.90
CA GLY A 565 -24.56 29.44 -2.07
C GLY A 565 -24.34 28.78 -0.72
N VAL A 566 -23.08 28.58 -0.30
CA VAL A 566 -22.78 28.09 1.06
C VAL A 566 -23.05 29.19 2.08
N VAL A 567 -23.95 28.92 3.03
CA VAL A 567 -24.46 29.93 3.98
C VAL A 567 -23.40 30.40 4.97
N ASP A 568 -22.50 29.51 5.41
CA ASP A 568 -21.47 29.82 6.43
C ASP A 568 -20.22 28.94 6.24
N PRO A 569 -19.35 29.24 5.26
CA PRO A 569 -18.09 28.54 5.11
C PRO A 569 -17.09 28.98 6.19
N ILE A 570 -16.46 27.99 6.81
CA ILE A 570 -15.57 28.17 7.96
C ILE A 570 -14.13 28.15 7.47
N VAL A 571 -13.34 29.19 7.78
CA VAL A 571 -11.91 29.22 7.44
C VAL A 571 -11.12 28.43 8.48
N VAL A 572 -10.42 27.40 8.02
CA VAL A 572 -9.51 26.54 8.78
C VAL A 572 -8.15 26.61 8.12
N TYR A 573 -7.19 27.35 8.69
CA TYR A 573 -5.89 27.55 8.03
C TYR A 573 -5.19 26.21 7.78
N ASN A 574 -4.60 26.05 6.59
CA ASN A 574 -3.72 24.93 6.28
C ASN A 574 -2.49 25.05 7.21
N THR A 575 -2.34 24.12 8.15
CA THR A 575 -1.24 24.10 9.11
C THR A 575 0.02 23.51 8.50
#